data_AF-A0A1I3X2N0-F1
#
_entry.id   AF-A0A1I3X2N0-F1
#
_cell.length_a   1.000
_cell.length_b   1.000
_cell.length_c   1.000
_cell.angle_alpha   90.00
_cell.angle_beta   90.00
_cell.angle_gamma   90.00
#
_symmetry.space_group_name_H-M   'P 1'
#
loop_
_entity.id
_entity.type
_entity.pdbx_description
1 polymer ?
#
loop_
_entity_poly.entity_id
_entity_poly.type
_entity_poly.pdbx_seq_one_letter_code
_entity_poly.pdbx_strand_id
1 'polypeptide(L)' 'MTRILTALFTMIAMPALAHPGHIGEIAGHNHWLAGAAIGAAIAIAIWGAIKGKKEEVEEAELEEEIEAEPQEA' A
#
# COMPACT_ATOMS: atom_id res chain seq x y z
N MET A 1 -17.62 -19.00 49.36
CA MET A 1 -18.71 -19.07 48.37
C MET A 1 -18.69 -17.90 47.41
N THR A 2 -18.92 -16.66 47.86
CA THR A 2 -19.07 -15.48 46.98
C THR A 2 -17.84 -15.19 46.10
N ARG A 3 -16.63 -15.32 46.64
CA ARG A 3 -15.39 -15.08 45.86
C ARG A 3 -15.14 -16.06 44.72
N ILE A 4 -15.49 -17.34 44.94
CA ILE A 4 -15.38 -18.38 43.92
C ILE A 4 -16.42 -18.13 42.82
N LEU A 5 -17.62 -17.71 43.22
CA LEU A 5 -18.70 -17.37 42.30
C LEU A 5 -18.34 -16.15 41.43
N THR A 6 -17.73 -15.10 42.01
CA THR A 6 -17.22 -13.95 41.25
C THR A 6 -16.14 -14.35 40.25
N ALA A 7 -15.17 -15.17 40.66
CA ALA A 7 -14.11 -15.65 39.77
C ALA A 7 -14.68 -16.48 38.60
N LEU A 8 -15.68 -17.32 38.89
CA LEU A 8 -16.37 -18.11 37.86
C LEU A 8 -17.10 -17.21 36.86
N PHE A 9 -17.83 -16.19 37.33
CA PHE A 9 -18.55 -15.27 36.45
C PHE A 9 -17.64 -14.38 35.62
N THR A 10 -16.45 -14.00 36.11
CA THR A 10 -15.47 -13.26 35.30
C THR A 10 -14.90 -14.08 34.15
N MET A 11 -14.82 -15.41 34.29
CA MET A 11 -14.33 -16.30 33.23
C MET A 11 -15.40 -16.56 32.16
N ILE A 12 -16.68 -16.32 32.48
CA ILE A 12 -17.83 -16.46 31.55
C ILE A 12 -18.20 -15.08 30.95
N ALA A 13 -17.40 -14.04 31.19
CA ALA A 13 -17.58 -12.74 30.55
C ALA A 13 -17.30 -12.87 29.04
N MET A 14 -18.33 -13.29 28.29
CA MET A 14 -18.33 -13.19 26.84
C MET A 14 -18.25 -11.72 26.47
N PRO A 15 -17.51 -11.36 25.40
CA PRO A 15 -17.62 -10.01 24.86
C PRO A 15 -19.10 -9.76 24.60
N ALA A 16 -19.64 -8.70 25.18
CA ALA A 16 -20.92 -8.17 24.73
C ALA A 16 -20.80 -8.03 23.22
N LEU A 17 -21.76 -8.54 22.44
CA LEU A 17 -21.80 -8.35 21.00
C LEU A 17 -21.94 -6.84 20.73
N ALA A 18 -20.82 -6.13 20.82
CA ALA A 18 -20.68 -4.80 20.29
C ALA A 18 -21.02 -4.95 18.81
N HIS A 19 -21.94 -4.13 18.34
CA HIS A 19 -22.32 -4.10 16.94
C HIS A 19 -21.02 -4.08 16.10
N PRO A 20 -20.94 -4.80 14.97
CA PRO A 20 -19.73 -4.83 14.12
C PRO A 20 -19.19 -3.44 13.77
N GLY A 21 -20.03 -2.40 13.89
CA GLY A 21 -19.64 -0.99 13.79
C GLY A 21 -18.48 -0.54 14.70
N HIS A 22 -18.23 -1.17 15.85
CA HIS A 22 -17.06 -0.84 16.69
C HIS A 22 -15.74 -1.44 16.16
N ILE A 23 -15.77 -2.41 15.24
CA ILE A 23 -14.56 -2.89 14.54
C ILE A 23 -14.00 -1.78 13.63
N GLY A 24 -14.88 -0.91 13.10
CA GLY A 24 -14.48 0.27 12.34
C GLY A 24 -13.69 1.29 13.15
N GLU A 25 -13.81 1.27 14.48
CA GLU A 25 -13.05 2.15 15.38
C GLU A 25 -11.64 1.59 15.68
N ILE A 26 -11.44 0.27 15.60
CA ILE A 26 -10.15 -0.39 15.89
C ILE A 26 -9.08 -0.05 14.83
N ALA A 27 -9.50 0.17 13.59
CA ALA A 27 -8.64 0.65 12.51
C ALA A 27 -9.03 2.09 12.13
N GLY A 28 -9.00 3.00 13.09
CA GLY A 28 -9.38 4.41 12.90
C GLY A 28 -8.80 5.00 11.61
N HIS A 29 -9.56 5.88 10.94
CA HIS A 29 -9.36 6.44 9.59
C HIS A 29 -7.90 6.66 9.13
N ASN A 30 -7.01 7.05 10.04
CA ASN A 30 -5.58 7.24 9.78
C ASN A 30 -4.84 5.99 9.29
N HIS A 31 -5.24 4.78 9.71
CA HIS A 31 -4.55 3.54 9.31
C HIS A 31 -4.86 3.16 7.86
N TRP A 32 -6.12 3.27 7.44
CA TRP A 32 -6.50 3.06 6.04
C TRP A 32 -5.93 4.15 5.14
N LEU A 33 -5.89 5.40 5.59
CA LEU A 33 -5.26 6.49 4.86
C LEU A 33 -3.74 6.25 4.67
N ALA A 34 -3.05 5.77 5.71
CA ALA A 34 -1.65 5.39 5.61
C ALA A 34 -1.44 4.25 4.60
N GLY A 35 -2.29 3.21 4.64
CA GLY A 35 -2.27 2.13 3.65
C GLY A 35 -2.51 2.63 2.21
N ALA A 36 -3.48 3.53 2.01
CA ALA A 36 -3.77 4.13 0.72
C ALA A 36 -2.60 4.99 0.21
N ALA A 37 -1.98 5.79 1.08
CA ALA A 37 -0.83 6.63 0.74
C ALA A 37 0.39 5.79 0.32
N ILE A 38 0.68 4.71 1.04
CA ILE A 38 1.75 3.77 0.69
C ILE A 38 1.45 3.11 -0.67
N GLY A 39 0.21 2.64 -0.88
CA GLY A 39 -0.21 2.06 -2.15
C GLY A 39 -0.03 3.02 -3.33
N ALA A 40 -0.40 4.29 -3.15
CA ALA A 40 -0.24 5.33 -4.16
C ALA A 40 1.24 5.60 -4.48
N ALA A 41 2.10 5.70 -3.46
CA ALA A 41 3.54 5.91 -3.64
C ALA A 41 4.20 4.77 -4.44
N ILE A 42 3.83 3.52 -4.12
CA ILE A 42 4.32 2.34 -4.86
C ILE A 42 3.88 2.38 -6.33
N ALA A 43 2.61 2.71 -6.59
CA ALA A 43 2.08 2.80 -7.95
C ALA A 43 2.82 3.86 -8.79
N ILE A 44 3.09 5.04 -8.21
CA ILE A 44 3.85 6.11 -8.86
C ILE A 44 5.29 5.65 -9.15
N ALA A 45 5.94 5.00 -8.18
CA ALA A 45 7.32 4.51 -8.37
C ALA A 45 7.41 3.48 -9.49
N ILE A 46 6.47 2.52 -9.55
CA ILE A 46 6.40 1.52 -10.63
C ILE A 46 6.18 2.21 -11.97
N TRP A 47 5.25 3.17 -12.05
CA TRP A 47 5.00 3.90 -13.29
C TRP A 47 6.25 4.66 -13.74
N GLY A 48 6.91 5.40 -12.84
CA GLY A 48 8.15 6.11 -13.14
C GLY A 48 9.24 5.18 -13.69
N ALA A 49 9.43 4.00 -13.08
CA ALA A 49 10.41 3.01 -13.55
C ALA A 49 10.09 2.48 -14.96
N ILE A 50 8.81 2.20 -15.25
CA ILE A 50 8.38 1.73 -16.59
C ILE A 50 8.56 2.84 -17.64
N LYS A 51 8.27 4.09 -17.27
CA LYS A 51 8.37 5.25 -18.16
C LYS A 51 9.83 5.58 -18.50
N GLY A 52 10.70 5.64 -17.48
CA GLY A 52 12.12 5.93 -17.67
C GLY A 52 12.82 4.89 -18.55
N LYS A 53 12.47 3.60 -18.41
CA LYS A 53 13.01 2.55 -19.29
C LYS A 53 12.56 2.68 -20.76
N LYS A 54 11.42 3.32 -21.03
CA LYS A 54 11.00 3.59 -22.41
C LYS A 54 11.74 4.78 -23.00
N GLU A 55 11.90 5.84 -22.21
CA GLU A 55 12.65 7.03 -22.62
C GLU A 55 14.13 6.70 -22.88
N GLU A 56 14.76 5.86 -22.05
CA GLU A 56 16.14 5.39 -22.26
C GLU A 56 16.30 4.58 -23.56
N VAL A 57 15.29 3.78 -23.93
CA VAL A 57 15.30 3.03 -25.19
C VAL A 57 15.09 3.93 -26.40
N GLU A 58 14.15 4.88 -26.33
CA GLU A 58 13.94 5.87 -27.39
C GLU A 58 15.19 6.75 -27.58
N GLU A 59 15.84 7.18 -26.50
CA GLU A 59 17.05 8.01 -26.58
C GLU A 59 18.24 7.23 -27.19
N ALA A 60 18.40 5.95 -26.83
CA ALA A 60 19.40 5.08 -27.45
C ALA A 60 19.12 4.81 -28.94
N GLU A 61 17.87 4.60 -29.32
CA GLU A 61 17.48 4.41 -30.74
C GLU A 61 17.72 5.69 -31.56
N LEU A 62 17.46 6.87 -30.98
CA LEU A 62 17.74 8.16 -31.63
C LEU A 62 19.25 8.43 -31.75
N GLU A 63 20.05 8.08 -30.75
CA GLU A 63 21.52 8.21 -30.82
C GLU A 63 22.12 7.28 -31.89
N GLU A 64 21.64 6.04 -32.01
CA GLU A 64 22.06 5.12 -33.07
C GLU A 64 21.67 5.62 -34.47
N GLU A 65 20.49 6.22 -34.63
CA GLU A 65 20.04 6.80 -35.91
C GLU A 65 20.86 8.06 -36.29
N ILE A 66 21.18 8.92 -35.32
CA ILE A 66 22.00 10.12 -35.52
C ILE A 66 23.46 9.77 -35.81
N GLU A 67 24.01 8.69 -35.22
CA GLU A 67 25.37 8.21 -35.49
C GLU A 67 25.48 7.45 -36.83
N ALA A 68 24.37 6.88 -37.34
CA ALA A 68 24.30 6.25 -38.65
C ALA A 68 24.19 7.25 -39.82
N GLU A 69 23.65 8.46 -39.61
CA GLU A 69 23.50 9.50 -40.64
C GLU A 69 24.74 10.38 -41.00
N PRO A 70 25.82 10.57 -40.21
CA PRO A 70 26.85 11.54 -40.53
C PRO A 70 28.04 10.84 -41.18
N GLN A 71 27.91 10.42 -42.45
CA GLN A 71 29.07 10.02 -43.28
C GLN A 71 28.78 9.85 -44.78
N GLU A 72 27.67 10.37 -45.32
CA GLU A 72 27.50 10.51 -46.78
C GLU A 72 27.85 11.93 -47.24
N ALA A 73 29.14 12.24 -47.36
CA ALA A 73 29.65 13.48 -47.97
C ALA A 73 30.89 13.24 -48.83
#